data_AF-A0A966YWZ4-F1
#
_entry.id   AF-A0A966YWZ4-F1
#
_cell.length_a   1.000
_cell.length_b   1.000
_cell.length_c   1.000
_cell.angle_alpha   90.00
_cell.angle_beta   90.00
_cell.angle_gamma   90.00
#
_symmetry.space_group_name_H-M   'P 1'
#
loop_
_entity.id
_entity.type
_entity.pdbx_description
1 polymer ?
#
loop_
_entity_poly.entity_id
_entity_poly.type
_entity_poly.pdbx_seq_one_letter_code
_entity_poly.pdbx_strand_id
1 'polypeptide(L)'
;MFPIVVERGSSKHRTHMMILMAIALIILIAVAFILPEYQVGRVNRMWAMTIAIMGLNLVLGYGGLFALGHSAFIGLGAFVTAWLVQDLRFDYWMVIPF
;
A
#
# COMPACT_ATOMS: atom_id res chain seq x y z
N MET A 1 -34.46 -6.96 16.86
CA MET A 1 -33.51 -7.62 15.94
C MET A 1 -32.22 -7.80 16.73
N PHE A 2 -32.01 -9.00 17.28
CA PHE A 2 -31.10 -9.25 18.40
C PHE A 2 -29.62 -9.03 18.02
N PRO A 3 -28.84 -8.28 18.81
CA PRO A 3 -27.41 -8.14 18.60
C PRO A 3 -26.74 -9.47 18.93
N ILE A 4 -26.12 -10.10 17.92
CA ILE A 4 -25.29 -11.30 18.07
C ILE A 4 -24.02 -10.94 18.84
N VAL A 5 -24.11 -10.96 20.17
CA VAL A 5 -22.96 -10.87 21.08
C VAL A 5 -22.29 -12.24 21.10
N VAL A 6 -21.31 -12.44 20.22
CA VAL A 6 -20.46 -13.63 20.22
C VAL A 6 -19.35 -13.41 21.24
N GLU A 7 -19.43 -14.09 22.39
CA GLU A 7 -18.37 -14.11 23.39
C GLU A 7 -17.05 -14.64 22.77
N ARG A 8 -16.00 -13.80 22.79
CA ARG A 8 -14.66 -14.15 22.33
C ARG A 8 -14.09 -15.25 23.24
N GLY A 9 -13.97 -16.47 22.71
CA GLY A 9 -13.33 -17.60 23.40
C GLY A 9 -13.99 -18.97 23.18
N SER A 10 -15.21 -19.04 22.64
CA SER A 10 -15.91 -20.31 22.39
C SER A 10 -15.46 -20.98 21.09
N SER A 11 -15.39 -22.33 21.05
CA SER A 11 -15.09 -23.13 19.84
C SER A 11 -15.94 -22.74 18.61
N LYS A 12 -17.15 -22.23 18.83
CA LYS A 12 -18.03 -21.71 17.77
C LYS A 12 -17.47 -20.45 17.10
N HIS A 13 -16.78 -19.56 17.83
CA HIS A 13 -16.12 -18.37 17.28
C HIS A 13 -14.96 -18.75 16.35
N ARG A 14 -14.18 -19.77 16.72
CA ARG A 14 -13.10 -20.28 15.86
C ARG A 14 -13.65 -20.91 14.60
N THR A 15 -14.77 -21.64 14.69
CA THR A 15 -15.48 -22.16 13.51
C THR A 15 -16.02 -21.06 12.62
N HIS A 16 -16.65 -20.01 13.15
CA HIS A 16 -17.09 -18.87 12.35
C HIS A 16 -15.92 -18.14 11.68
N MET A 17 -14.79 -17.98 12.37
CA MET A 17 -13.59 -17.37 11.79
C MET A 17 -12.97 -18.25 10.69
N MET A 18 -12.93 -19.57 10.88
CA MET A 18 -12.49 -20.51 9.85
C MET A 18 -13.43 -20.51 8.63
N ILE A 19 -14.74 -20.42 8.84
CA ILE A 19 -15.73 -20.31 7.76
C ILE A 19 -15.52 -19.01 6.98
N LEU A 20 -15.34 -17.88 7.67
CA LEU A 20 -15.07 -16.60 7.02
C LEU A 20 -13.77 -16.62 6.20
N MET A 21 -12.69 -17.21 6.75
CA MET A 21 -11.43 -17.40 6.02
C MET A 21 -11.59 -18.30 4.80
N ALA A 22 -12.34 -19.40 4.92
CA ALA A 22 -12.61 -20.30 3.81
C ALA A 22 -13.41 -19.62 2.70
N ILE A 23 -14.43 -18.84 3.05
CA ILE A 23 -15.22 -18.05 2.09
C ILE A 23 -14.33 -17.01 1.39
N ALA A 24 -13.48 -16.29 2.13
CA ALA A 24 -12.55 -15.32 1.55
C ALA A 24 -11.57 -15.99 0.56
N LEU A 25 -11.07 -17.19 0.88
CA LEU A 25 -10.19 -17.95 0.00
C LEU A 25 -10.91 -18.39 -1.29
N ILE A 26 -12.15 -18.86 -1.18
CA ILE A 26 -12.97 -19.25 -2.34
C ILE A 26 -13.19 -18.05 -3.26
N ILE A 27 -13.50 -16.87 -2.70
CA ILE A 27 -13.68 -15.64 -3.47
C ILE A 27 -12.39 -15.24 -4.19
N LEU A 28 -11.24 -15.33 -3.51
CA LEU A 28 -9.94 -15.01 -4.11
C LEU A 28 -9.63 -15.91 -5.30
N ILE A 29 -9.89 -17.22 -5.18
CA ILE A 29 -9.72 -18.18 -6.26
C ILE A 29 -10.69 -17.88 -7.40
N ALA A 30 -11.96 -17.62 -7.09
CA ALA A 30 -12.97 -17.29 -8.09
C ALA A 30 -12.60 -16.03 -8.90
N VAL A 31 -12.05 -15.00 -8.23
CA VAL A 31 -11.56 -13.78 -8.90
C VAL A 31 -10.45 -14.08 -9.90
N ALA A 32 -9.57 -15.05 -9.63
CA ALA A 32 -8.51 -15.43 -10.57
C ALA A 32 -9.05 -16.10 -11.85
N PHE A 33 -10.19 -16.79 -11.79
CA PHE A 33 -10.76 -17.51 -12.94
C PHE A 33 -11.85 -16.72 -13.69
N ILE A 34 -12.49 -15.76 -13.05
CA ILE A 34 -13.60 -14.99 -13.65
C ILE A 34 -13.08 -13.71 -14.35
N LEU A 35 -12.00 -13.11 -13.85
CA LEU A 35 -11.52 -11.82 -14.37
C LEU A 35 -10.56 -11.98 -15.57
N PRO A 36 -10.60 -11.06 -16.55
CA PRO A 36 -9.59 -11.00 -17.60
C PRO A 36 -8.18 -10.74 -17.03
N GLU A 37 -7.13 -11.24 -17.70
CA GLU A 37 -5.74 -11.16 -17.24
C GLU A 37 -5.29 -9.74 -16.83
N TYR A 38 -5.71 -8.72 -17.58
CA TYR A 38 -5.45 -7.31 -17.25
C TYR A 38 -6.00 -6.91 -15.87
N GLN A 39 -7.22 -7.35 -15.55
CA GLN A 39 -7.86 -7.02 -14.28
C GLN A 39 -7.26 -7.84 -13.13
N VAL A 40 -6.84 -9.09 -13.38
CA VAL A 40 -6.09 -9.89 -12.41
C VAL A 40 -4.78 -9.21 -12.02
N GLY A 41 -4.03 -8.68 -13.01
CA GLY A 41 -2.83 -7.90 -12.75
C GLY A 41 -3.09 -6.63 -11.92
N ARG A 42 -4.23 -5.97 -12.16
CA ARG A 42 -4.66 -4.79 -11.38
C ARG A 42 -4.99 -5.15 -9.94
N VAL A 43 -5.72 -6.23 -9.71
CA VAL A 43 -6.05 -6.74 -8.37
C VAL A 43 -4.78 -7.14 -7.61
N ASN A 44 -3.83 -7.83 -8.26
CA ASN A 44 -2.55 -8.18 -7.65
C ASN A 44 -1.77 -6.96 -7.15
N ARG A 45 -1.70 -5.89 -7.98
CA ARG A 45 -1.08 -4.63 -7.58
C ARG A 45 -1.81 -3.96 -6.42
N MET A 46 -3.15 -3.99 -6.39
CA MET A 46 -3.92 -3.47 -5.26
C MET A 46 -3.58 -4.22 -3.97
N TRP A 47 -3.53 -5.55 -3.99
CA TRP A 47 -3.15 -6.34 -2.80
C TRP A 47 -1.72 -6.03 -2.32
N ALA A 48 -0.76 -5.97 -3.25
CA ALA A 48 0.61 -5.60 -2.91
C ALA A 48 0.69 -4.21 -2.25
N MET A 49 -0.03 -3.22 -2.80
CA MET A 49 -0.08 -1.86 -2.24
C MET A 49 -0.80 -1.83 -0.89
N THR A 50 -1.87 -2.60 -0.70
CA THR A 50 -2.55 -2.71 0.59
C THR A 50 -1.62 -3.25 1.67
N ILE A 51 -0.84 -4.30 1.38
CA ILE A 51 0.14 -4.84 2.34
C ILE A 51 1.22 -3.79 2.64
N ALA A 52 1.73 -3.10 1.62
CA ALA A 52 2.71 -2.02 1.81
C ALA A 52 2.16 -0.89 2.69
N ILE A 53 0.91 -0.46 2.47
CA ILE A 53 0.25 0.58 3.28
C ILE A 53 -0.02 0.09 4.70
N MET A 54 -0.40 -1.17 4.92
CA MET A 54 -0.55 -1.73 6.26
C MET A 54 0.78 -1.76 7.01
N GLY A 55 1.87 -2.14 6.34
CA GLY A 55 3.22 -2.07 6.89
C GLY A 55 3.64 -0.64 7.20
N LEU A 56 3.35 0.31 6.31
CA LEU A 56 3.57 1.73 6.54
C LEU A 56 2.76 2.23 7.75
N ASN A 57 1.50 1.84 7.88
CA ASN A 57 0.65 2.21 9.02
C ASN A 57 1.20 1.64 10.34
N LEU A 58 1.80 0.45 10.30
CA LEU A 58 2.48 -0.12 11.47
C LEU A 58 3.71 0.72 11.86
N VAL A 59 4.54 1.09 10.89
CA VAL A 59 5.75 1.90 11.10
C VAL A 59 5.42 3.34 11.54
N LEU A 60 4.43 3.97 10.92
CA LEU A 60 3.97 5.32 11.29
C LEU A 60 3.25 5.33 12.64
N GLY A 61 2.32 4.39 12.84
CA GLY A 61 1.44 4.35 14.00
C GLY A 61 2.13 3.86 15.26
N TYR A 62 2.99 2.85 15.17
CA TYR A 62 3.69 2.26 16.33
C TYR A 62 5.17 2.61 16.39
N GLY A 63 5.83 2.80 15.25
CA GLY A 63 7.25 3.13 15.19
C GLY A 63 7.57 4.63 15.16
N GLY A 64 6.58 5.50 14.92
CA GLY A 64 6.76 6.95 14.81
C GLY A 64 7.68 7.42 13.68
N LEU A 65 8.11 6.52 12.80
CA LEU A 65 9.06 6.81 11.72
C LEU A 65 8.30 7.26 10.48
N PHE A 66 8.21 8.57 10.27
CA PHE A 66 7.65 9.14 9.05
C PHE A 66 8.47 8.72 7.83
N ALA A 67 7.83 8.06 6.85
CA ALA A 67 8.45 7.68 5.59
C ALA A 67 8.64 8.93 4.69
N LEU A 68 9.53 9.82 5.08
CA LEU A 68 9.89 11.02 4.32
C LEU A 68 10.78 10.73 3.12
N GLY A 69 11.24 9.49 2.94
CA GLY A 69 12.22 9.14 1.91
C GLY A 69 11.85 9.68 0.52
N HIS A 70 10.62 9.41 0.05
CA HIS A 70 10.21 9.84 -1.29
C HIS A 70 10.16 11.37 -1.44
N SER A 71 9.53 12.05 -0.47
CA SER A 71 9.42 13.52 -0.46
C SER A 71 10.78 14.20 -0.26
N ALA A 72 11.68 13.59 0.53
CA ALA A 72 13.02 14.08 0.78
C ALA A 72 13.90 13.97 -0.47
N PHE A 73 13.83 12.86 -1.22
CA PHE A 73 14.53 12.74 -2.50
C PHE A 73 14.01 13.73 -3.53
N ILE A 74 12.69 13.95 -3.61
CA ILE A 74 12.10 14.97 -4.50
C ILE A 74 12.58 16.37 -4.11
N GLY A 75 12.52 16.72 -2.82
CA GLY A 75 12.98 18.02 -2.33
C GLY A 75 14.48 18.25 -2.57
N LEU A 76 15.29 17.21 -2.36
CA LEU A 76 16.73 17.26 -2.59
C LEU A 76 17.05 17.42 -4.08
N GLY A 77 16.37 16.69 -4.97
CA GLY A 77 16.52 16.85 -6.42
C GLY A 77 16.12 18.25 -6.89
N ALA A 78 15.01 18.79 -6.38
CA ALA A 78 14.57 20.16 -6.68
C ALA A 78 15.58 21.21 -6.17
N PHE A 79 16.10 21.05 -4.96
CA PHE A 79 17.12 21.94 -4.40
C PHE A 79 18.40 21.92 -5.23
N VAL A 80 18.92 20.73 -5.57
CA VAL A 80 20.13 20.59 -6.40
C VAL A 80 19.93 21.24 -7.77
N THR A 81 18.75 21.03 -8.39
CA THR A 81 18.39 21.65 -9.67
C THR A 81 18.38 23.18 -9.57
N ALA A 82 17.71 23.73 -8.55
CA ALA A 82 17.64 25.16 -8.32
C ALA A 82 19.03 25.76 -8.08
N TRP A 83 19.88 25.07 -7.31
CA TRP A 83 21.24 25.48 -7.02
C TRP A 83 22.12 25.57 -8.28
N LEU A 84 22.04 24.55 -9.16
CA LEU A 84 22.78 24.55 -10.43
C LEU A 84 22.40 25.74 -11.34
N VAL A 85 21.10 26.06 -11.41
CA VAL A 85 20.59 27.12 -12.30
C VAL A 85 20.85 28.51 -11.71
N GLN A 86 20.60 28.70 -10.41
CA GLN A 86 20.68 30.02 -9.78
C GLN A 86 22.12 30.45 -9.45
N ASP A 87 22.91 29.55 -8.85
CA ASP A 87 24.23 29.92 -8.34
C ASP A 87 25.35 29.55 -9.33
N LEU A 88 25.26 28.40 -10.00
CA LEU A 88 26.28 27.97 -10.97
C LEU A 88 25.99 28.43 -12.41
N ARG A 89 24.85 29.08 -12.65
CA ARG A 89 24.42 29.60 -13.97
C ARG A 89 24.46 28.56 -15.09
N PHE A 90 24.22 27.29 -14.78
CA PHE A 90 24.03 26.26 -15.80
C PHE A 90 22.78 26.57 -16.63
N ASP A 91 22.85 26.32 -17.92
CA ASP A 91 21.72 26.49 -18.82
C ASP A 91 20.59 25.53 -18.44
N TYR A 92 19.34 26.00 -18.47
CA TYR A 92 18.18 25.26 -17.99
C TYR A 92 18.07 23.88 -18.64
N TRP A 93 18.38 23.80 -19.93
CA TRP A 93 18.35 22.57 -20.73
C TRP A 93 19.30 21.48 -20.26
N MET A 94 20.34 21.83 -19.50
CA MET A 94 21.37 20.88 -19.07
C MET A 94 21.04 20.24 -17.71
N VAL A 95 20.08 20.79 -16.96
CA VAL A 95 19.77 20.39 -15.58
C VAL A 95 18.52 19.52 -15.48
N ILE A 96 17.64 19.54 -16.49
CA ILE A 96 16.39 18.77 -16.48
C ILE A 96 16.66 17.38 -17.08
N PRO A 97 16.30 16.28 -16.39
CA PRO A 97 16.34 14.96 -17.00
C PRO A 97 15.20 14.84 -18.02
N PHE A 98 15.56 14.53 -19.27
CA PHE A 98 14.64 14.28 -20.39
C PHE A 98 13.96 12.91 -20.29
#